data_AF-A0A9N9UUQ5-F1
#
_entry.id   AF-A0A9N9UUQ5-F1
#
_cell.length_a   1.000
_cell.length_b   1.000
_cell.length_c   1.000
_cell.angle_alpha   90.00
_cell.angle_beta   90.00
_cell.angle_gamma   90.00
#
_symmetry.space_group_name_H-M   'P 1'
#
loop_
_entity.id
_entity.type
_entity.pdbx_description
1 polymer ?
#
loop_
_entity_poly.entity_id
_entity_poly.type
_entity_poly.pdbx_seq_one_letter_code
_entity_poly.pdbx_strand_id
1 'polypeptide(L)'
;MRVSVRLLPAAMSEFGRNALSTQSIINGEGEESGHAIITLEDQADLDDTPLTIPVGHLTTTGSLFSLTPLRPLLGEYPEDFMMQIERRRVLKFGGRRTQSFEEELSFLDLSRESNQALIDAFFFYIYPNFPVLTPDIFRSIYEKVMEHDFRRDAESALCLAVLALGKFATNLSSTGNTESQDDLNGMEYFSLAYEIAVVEWGASLGADVILPSTLVHGAIYLFHMARPLQAWKLVTLASSNLQLIKARSVISASHFS
;
A
#
# COMPACT_ATOMS: atom_id res chain seq x y z
N MET A 1 -28.70 20.24 28.26
CA MET A 1 -29.15 20.33 26.86
C MET A 1 -28.36 19.29 26.07
N ARG A 2 -28.96 18.12 25.80
CA ARG A 2 -28.31 16.98 25.13
C ARG A 2 -28.67 17.03 23.65
N VAL A 3 -27.68 17.08 22.76
CA VAL A 3 -27.87 16.95 21.31
C VAL A 3 -27.48 15.53 20.92
N SER A 4 -28.47 14.71 20.60
CA SER A 4 -28.29 13.41 19.95
C SER A 4 -28.11 13.63 18.44
N VAL A 5 -26.98 13.19 17.89
CA VAL A 5 -26.80 13.07 16.44
C VAL A 5 -27.16 11.65 16.04
N ARG A 6 -28.32 11.48 15.39
CA ARG A 6 -28.70 10.24 14.70
C ARG A 6 -28.01 10.25 13.34
N LEU A 7 -27.16 9.26 13.05
CA LEU A 7 -26.77 8.92 11.69
C LEU A 7 -27.98 8.31 10.97
N LEU A 8 -28.29 8.81 9.77
CA LEU A 8 -29.23 8.21 8.84
C LEU A 8 -28.46 7.76 7.59
N PRO A 9 -28.72 6.56 7.05
CA PRO A 9 -27.98 5.99 5.92
C PRO A 9 -28.59 6.37 4.56
N ALA A 10 -27.81 6.09 3.51
CA ALA A 10 -28.16 6.00 2.09
C ALA A 10 -28.00 7.28 1.23
N ALA A 11 -26.89 7.33 0.50
CA ALA A 11 -26.80 7.91 -0.85
C ALA A 11 -25.64 7.25 -1.63
N MET A 12 -25.77 5.96 -1.93
CA MET A 12 -25.00 5.28 -2.98
C MET A 12 -26.01 4.65 -3.94
N SER A 13 -26.50 5.47 -4.87
CA SER A 13 -27.13 5.04 -6.12
C SER A 13 -27.08 6.24 -7.05
N GLU A 14 -26.77 6.00 -8.32
CA GLU A 14 -26.62 6.99 -9.41
C GLU A 14 -25.24 7.64 -9.59
N PHE A 15 -24.24 6.80 -9.92
CA PHE A 15 -23.15 7.25 -10.80
C PHE A 15 -22.82 6.15 -11.79
N GLY A 16 -23.71 5.98 -12.78
CA GLY A 16 -23.65 4.89 -13.74
C GLY A 16 -24.65 5.11 -14.85
N ARG A 17 -24.44 6.18 -15.61
CA ARG A 17 -25.04 6.50 -16.92
C ARG A 17 -24.60 7.92 -17.27
N ASN A 18 -23.63 8.04 -18.20
CA ASN A 18 -23.28 9.22 -19.03
C ASN A 18 -21.76 9.32 -19.21
N ALA A 19 -21.18 8.38 -19.96
CA ALA A 19 -19.86 8.55 -20.57
C ALA A 19 -19.77 7.74 -21.87
N LEU A 20 -20.74 7.95 -22.76
CA LEU A 20 -20.69 7.51 -24.16
C LEU A 20 -21.38 8.57 -25.00
N SER A 21 -20.66 9.65 -25.34
CA SER A 21 -20.85 10.40 -26.59
C SER A 21 -19.90 11.60 -26.64
N THR A 22 -18.74 11.44 -27.29
CA THR A 22 -18.09 12.53 -28.04
C THR A 22 -17.28 11.93 -29.18
N GLN A 23 -17.91 11.81 -30.36
CA GLN A 23 -17.21 11.80 -31.65
C GLN A 23 -17.08 13.25 -32.16
N SER A 24 -16.23 13.43 -33.18
CA SER A 24 -15.98 14.64 -34.01
C SER A 24 -14.72 15.42 -33.56
N ILE A 25 -13.73 15.81 -34.38
CA ILE A 25 -13.56 15.92 -35.83
C ILE A 25 -12.07 15.68 -36.17
N ILE A 26 -11.79 14.98 -37.26
CA ILE A 26 -10.46 14.83 -37.89
C ILE A 26 -10.47 15.67 -39.18
N ASN A 27 -9.46 16.50 -39.41
CA ASN A 27 -9.09 17.02 -40.74
C ASN A 27 -7.63 17.54 -40.73
N GLY A 28 -6.84 17.13 -41.73
CA GLY A 28 -5.77 17.96 -42.32
C GLY A 28 -4.30 17.56 -42.11
N GLU A 29 -3.83 16.63 -42.94
CA GLU A 29 -2.55 16.52 -43.71
C GLU A 29 -1.24 17.23 -43.28
N GLY A 30 -0.12 16.50 -43.42
CA GLY A 30 1.24 17.05 -43.59
C GLY A 30 2.38 16.10 -43.22
N GLU A 31 2.95 15.41 -44.21
CA GLU A 31 4.20 14.62 -44.11
C GLU A 31 5.42 15.52 -43.86
N GLU A 32 6.35 15.13 -42.98
CA GLU A 32 7.79 15.25 -43.26
C GLU A 32 8.63 14.34 -42.35
N SER A 33 9.42 13.47 -42.98
CA SER A 33 10.40 12.59 -42.35
C SER A 33 11.68 13.37 -42.05
N GLY A 34 12.06 13.47 -40.78
CA GLY A 34 13.35 14.02 -40.35
C GLY A 34 14.01 13.12 -39.32
N HIS A 35 15.04 12.39 -39.74
CA HIS A 35 15.93 11.65 -38.84
C HIS A 35 16.60 12.62 -37.85
N ALA A 36 16.37 12.41 -36.55
CA ALA A 36 17.20 12.96 -35.49
C ALA A 36 17.78 11.81 -34.67
N ILE A 37 19.08 11.62 -34.83
CA ILE A 37 19.95 10.80 -33.98
C ILE A 37 19.91 11.44 -32.58
N ILE A 38 19.48 10.68 -31.56
CA ILE A 38 19.72 11.06 -30.16
C ILE A 38 20.61 9.99 -29.54
N THR A 39 21.77 10.47 -29.16
CA THR A 39 22.93 9.85 -28.53
C THR A 39 22.54 9.04 -27.30
N LEU A 40 23.11 7.84 -27.19
CA LEU A 40 23.11 7.02 -25.99
C LEU A 40 24.06 7.65 -24.97
N GLU A 41 23.53 8.38 -23.99
CA GLU A 41 24.19 8.72 -22.72
C GLU A 41 23.17 9.42 -21.81
N ASP A 42 22.45 8.65 -21.00
CA ASP A 42 22.38 8.83 -19.53
C ASP A 42 21.55 7.67 -18.93
N GLN A 43 22.24 6.71 -18.31
CA GLN A 43 21.62 5.62 -17.54
C GLN A 43 21.56 6.05 -16.07
N ALA A 44 20.47 6.70 -15.70
CA ALA A 44 19.98 6.79 -14.33
C ALA A 44 18.45 6.99 -14.39
N ASP A 45 17.72 6.41 -13.43
CA ASP A 45 16.26 6.53 -13.24
C ASP A 45 15.34 5.62 -14.09
N LEU A 46 15.51 4.30 -13.95
CA LEU A 46 14.46 3.32 -14.30
C LEU A 46 13.57 2.91 -13.10
N ASP A 47 13.62 3.64 -11.99
CA ASP A 47 12.85 3.34 -10.76
C ASP A 47 11.56 4.18 -10.60
N ASP A 48 11.28 5.07 -11.56
CA ASP A 48 10.13 5.96 -11.58
C ASP A 48 9.33 5.79 -12.89
N THR A 49 8.86 4.58 -13.21
CA THR A 49 7.81 4.45 -14.24
C THR A 49 6.45 4.75 -13.58
N PRO A 50 5.84 5.94 -13.76
CA PRO A 50 4.55 6.22 -13.16
C PRO A 50 3.50 5.29 -13.76
N LEU A 51 2.78 4.56 -12.91
CA LEU A 51 1.54 3.89 -13.29
C LEU A 51 0.58 4.88 -13.95
N THR A 52 -0.09 4.42 -15.00
CA THR A 52 -0.93 5.12 -15.97
C THR A 52 -2.22 5.69 -15.36
N ILE A 53 -2.09 6.65 -14.44
CA ILE A 53 -3.12 7.68 -14.32
C ILE A 53 -2.92 8.57 -15.54
N PRO A 54 -3.91 8.72 -16.44
CA PRO A 54 -3.77 9.63 -17.56
C PRO A 54 -3.44 11.02 -17.02
N VAL A 55 -2.41 11.62 -17.59
CA VAL A 55 -1.97 12.98 -17.21
C VAL A 55 -3.18 13.91 -17.36
N GLY A 56 -3.57 14.57 -16.26
CA GLY A 56 -4.76 15.43 -16.19
C GLY A 56 -6.01 14.80 -15.54
N HIS A 57 -5.94 13.57 -14.99
CA HIS A 57 -7.06 13.04 -14.21
C HIS A 57 -7.18 13.78 -12.86
N LEU A 58 -8.32 14.45 -12.66
CA LEU A 58 -8.66 15.06 -11.38
C LEU A 58 -8.93 13.97 -10.35
N THR A 59 -8.22 14.01 -9.22
CA THR A 59 -8.60 13.22 -8.04
C THR A 59 -9.83 13.85 -7.38
N THR A 60 -10.58 13.11 -6.55
CA THR A 60 -11.70 13.69 -5.78
C THR A 60 -11.29 14.93 -5.00
N THR A 61 -10.07 14.94 -4.45
CA THR A 61 -9.46 16.09 -3.78
C THR A 61 -9.16 17.23 -4.76
N GLY A 62 -8.60 16.94 -5.94
CA GLY A 62 -8.39 17.95 -6.99
C GLY A 62 -9.70 18.56 -7.52
N SER A 63 -10.77 17.76 -7.60
CA SER A 63 -12.11 18.26 -7.94
C SER A 63 -12.69 19.13 -6.82
N LEU A 64 -12.53 18.73 -5.55
CA LEU A 64 -12.96 19.51 -4.40
C LEU A 64 -12.24 20.86 -4.33
N PHE A 65 -10.92 20.87 -4.54
CA PHE A 65 -10.10 22.08 -4.47
C PHE A 65 -10.33 23.01 -5.67
N SER A 66 -10.79 22.48 -6.80
CA SER A 66 -11.20 23.29 -7.95
C SER A 66 -12.63 23.85 -7.85
N LEU A 67 -13.43 23.45 -6.85
CA LEU A 67 -14.75 24.04 -6.62
C LEU A 67 -14.65 25.54 -6.31
N THR A 68 -15.41 26.34 -7.05
CA THR A 68 -15.44 27.82 -6.95
C THR A 68 -15.68 28.36 -5.54
N PRO A 69 -16.51 27.74 -4.68
CA PRO A 69 -16.67 28.20 -3.29
C PRO A 69 -15.45 27.97 -2.41
N LEU A 70 -14.63 26.97 -2.71
CA LEU A 70 -13.48 26.56 -1.88
C LEU A 70 -12.17 27.17 -2.37
N ARG A 71 -12.03 27.44 -3.66
CA ARG A 71 -10.84 28.05 -4.27
C ARG A 71 -10.41 29.37 -3.60
N PRO A 72 -11.31 30.31 -3.23
CA PRO A 72 -10.92 31.55 -2.55
C PRO A 72 -10.43 31.34 -1.10
N LEU A 73 -10.82 30.23 -0.46
CA LEU A 73 -10.43 29.91 0.92
C LEU A 73 -9.08 29.18 0.99
N LEU A 74 -8.78 28.37 -0.03
CA LEU A 74 -7.59 27.53 -0.10
C LEU A 74 -6.44 28.19 -0.89
N GLY A 75 -6.73 29.19 -1.72
CA GLY A 75 -5.76 29.83 -2.61
C GLY A 75 -5.51 29.04 -3.90
N GLU A 76 -4.51 29.46 -4.68
CA GLU A 76 -4.04 28.68 -5.82
C GLU A 76 -3.08 27.59 -5.34
N TYR A 77 -3.38 26.36 -5.73
CA TYR A 77 -2.69 25.17 -5.27
C TYR A 77 -2.17 24.38 -6.47
N PRO A 78 -0.87 24.02 -6.52
CA PRO A 78 -0.31 23.20 -7.59
C PRO A 78 -0.98 21.83 -7.67
N GLU A 79 -1.25 21.32 -8.88
CA GLU A 79 -1.91 20.02 -9.07
C GLU A 79 -1.18 18.86 -8.36
N ASP A 80 0.14 19.00 -8.17
CA ASP A 80 1.01 18.01 -7.55
C ASP A 80 1.28 18.24 -6.05
N PHE A 81 0.63 19.20 -5.36
CA PHE A 81 1.06 19.51 -3.99
C PHE A 81 0.89 18.34 -3.01
N MET A 82 -0.12 17.47 -3.15
CA MET A 82 -0.18 16.26 -2.31
C MET A 82 1.05 15.37 -2.50
N MET A 83 1.53 15.25 -3.75
CA MET A 83 2.78 14.56 -4.05
C MET A 83 3.97 15.29 -3.44
N GLN A 84 4.04 16.63 -3.54
CA GLN A 84 5.12 17.41 -2.93
C GLN A 84 5.17 17.27 -1.41
N ILE A 85 4.02 17.27 -0.73
CA ILE A 85 3.93 17.05 0.71
C ILE A 85 4.40 15.65 1.07
N GLU A 86 3.87 14.64 0.40
CA GLU A 86 4.21 13.25 0.71
C GLU A 86 5.68 12.93 0.40
N ARG A 87 6.26 13.50 -0.67
CA ARG A 87 7.70 13.37 -0.97
C ARG A 87 8.60 13.89 0.15
N ARG A 88 8.16 14.92 0.89
CA ARG A 88 8.89 15.44 2.06
C ARG A 88 8.71 14.57 3.31
N ARG A 89 7.73 13.68 3.33
CA ARG A 89 7.44 12.76 4.46
C ARG A 89 8.26 11.47 4.31
N VAL A 90 9.51 11.52 4.77
CA VAL A 90 10.37 10.33 4.81
C VAL A 90 9.85 9.34 5.85
N LEU A 91 9.74 8.05 5.49
CA LEU A 91 9.53 6.98 6.46
C LEU A 91 10.75 6.87 7.36
N LYS A 92 10.60 7.38 8.58
CA LYS A 92 11.52 7.09 9.66
C LYS A 92 11.12 5.73 10.23
N PHE A 93 11.53 4.65 9.58
CA PHE A 93 11.72 3.40 10.30
C PHE A 93 12.66 3.75 11.46
N GLY A 94 12.19 3.57 12.71
CA GLY A 94 12.91 4.00 13.92
C GLY A 94 14.39 3.65 13.79
N GLY A 95 15.28 4.59 14.13
CA GLY A 95 16.68 4.70 13.67
C GLY A 95 17.63 3.55 14.01
N ARG A 96 17.26 2.32 13.66
CA ARG A 96 17.91 1.06 14.04
C ARG A 96 18.51 0.31 12.86
N ARG A 97 18.47 0.88 11.65
CA ARG A 97 19.00 0.31 10.38
C ARG A 97 20.50 -0.06 10.38
N THR A 98 21.20 0.04 11.50
CA THR A 98 22.59 -0.40 11.67
C THR A 98 22.69 -1.73 12.42
N GLN A 99 21.58 -2.29 12.91
CA GLN A 99 21.54 -3.53 13.69
C GLN A 99 21.26 -4.74 12.78
N SER A 100 21.67 -5.93 13.22
CA SER A 100 21.32 -7.16 12.49
C SER A 100 19.82 -7.43 12.61
N PHE A 101 19.23 -8.13 11.65
CA PHE A 101 17.82 -8.54 11.71
C PHE A 101 17.50 -9.39 12.94
N GLU A 102 18.43 -10.27 13.36
CA GLU A 102 18.24 -11.04 14.60
C GLU A 102 18.22 -10.15 15.85
N GLU A 103 19.03 -9.09 15.86
CA GLU A 103 19.05 -8.12 16.95
C GLU A 103 17.72 -7.37 16.99
N GLU A 104 17.23 -6.88 15.86
CA GLU A 104 15.93 -6.19 15.79
C GLU A 104 14.76 -7.08 16.24
N LEU A 105 14.73 -8.34 15.81
CA LEU A 105 13.75 -9.33 16.27
C LEU A 105 13.81 -9.57 17.78
N SER A 106 15.01 -9.57 18.38
CA SER A 106 15.19 -9.82 19.82
C SER A 106 14.53 -8.76 20.73
N PHE A 107 14.26 -7.57 20.20
CA PHE A 107 13.57 -6.49 20.92
C PHE A 107 12.05 -6.55 20.79
N LEU A 108 11.52 -7.43 19.93
CA LEU A 108 10.08 -7.62 19.75
C LEU A 108 9.56 -8.70 20.70
N ASP A 109 8.38 -8.46 21.25
CA ASP A 109 7.64 -9.50 21.97
C ASP A 109 6.94 -10.41 20.96
N LEU A 110 7.61 -11.50 20.61
CA LEU A 110 7.11 -12.51 19.67
C LEU A 110 6.49 -13.72 20.41
N SER A 111 6.11 -13.55 21.68
CA SER A 111 5.42 -14.60 22.43
C SER A 111 4.09 -14.96 21.79
N ARG A 112 3.73 -16.25 21.85
CA ARG A 112 2.50 -16.73 21.23
C ARG A 112 1.26 -16.07 21.83
N GLU A 113 1.25 -15.82 23.15
CA GLU A 113 0.11 -15.17 23.80
C GLU A 113 -0.07 -13.72 23.32
N SER A 114 1.02 -12.95 23.25
CA SER A 114 1.00 -11.55 22.80
C SER A 114 0.58 -11.44 21.34
N ASN A 115 1.18 -12.27 20.48
CA ASN A 115 0.84 -12.32 19.06
C ASN A 115 -0.62 -12.70 18.82
N GLN A 116 -1.17 -13.66 19.57
CA GLN A 116 -2.57 -14.09 19.38
C GLN A 116 -3.55 -12.94 19.62
N ALA A 117 -3.33 -12.13 20.66
CA ALA A 117 -4.16 -10.97 20.93
C ALA A 117 -4.12 -9.93 19.80
N LEU A 118 -2.93 -9.70 19.21
CA LEU A 118 -2.76 -8.80 18.07
C LEU A 118 -3.44 -9.34 16.80
N ILE A 119 -3.28 -10.64 16.54
CA ILE A 119 -3.92 -11.33 15.40
C ILE A 119 -5.44 -11.23 15.49
N ASP A 120 -6.00 -11.49 16.68
CA ASP A 120 -7.44 -11.40 16.91
C ASP A 120 -7.94 -9.96 16.70
N ALA A 121 -7.18 -8.95 17.16
CA ALA A 121 -7.50 -7.55 16.93
C ALA A 121 -7.46 -7.18 15.43
N PHE A 122 -6.48 -7.69 14.67
CA PHE A 122 -6.42 -7.49 13.22
C PHE A 122 -7.67 -8.05 12.52
N PHE A 123 -8.04 -9.31 12.81
CA PHE A 123 -9.19 -9.95 12.18
C PHE A 123 -10.53 -9.34 12.61
N PHE A 124 -10.59 -8.74 13.80
CA PHE A 124 -11.80 -8.09 14.27
C PHE A 124 -11.97 -6.67 13.69
N TYR A 125 -10.92 -5.84 13.68
CA TYR A 125 -11.03 -4.42 13.34
C TYR A 125 -10.65 -4.08 11.90
N ILE A 126 -9.64 -4.75 11.33
CA ILE A 126 -9.05 -4.38 10.03
C ILE A 126 -9.60 -5.26 8.91
N TYR A 127 -9.59 -6.58 9.10
CA TYR A 127 -10.02 -7.57 8.10
C TYR A 127 -11.40 -7.30 7.49
N PRO A 128 -12.45 -6.88 8.24
CA PRO A 128 -13.77 -6.61 7.64
C PRO A 128 -13.74 -5.54 6.54
N ASN A 129 -12.79 -4.60 6.60
CA ASN A 129 -12.64 -3.54 5.61
C ASN A 129 -11.72 -3.97 4.45
N PHE A 130 -10.83 -4.94 4.69
CA PHE A 130 -9.81 -5.39 3.73
C PHE A 130 -9.66 -6.93 3.75
N PRO A 131 -10.64 -7.68 3.22
CA PRO A 131 -10.66 -9.14 3.31
C PRO A 131 -9.75 -9.81 2.25
N VAL A 132 -8.44 -9.53 2.31
CA VAL A 132 -7.44 -10.03 1.36
C VAL A 132 -6.90 -11.41 1.76
N LEU A 133 -6.80 -11.66 3.07
CA LEU A 133 -6.20 -12.88 3.63
C LEU A 133 -7.18 -13.56 4.60
N THR A 134 -7.58 -14.79 4.31
CA THR A 134 -8.52 -15.51 5.18
C THR A 134 -7.86 -15.97 6.48
N PRO A 135 -8.63 -16.06 7.58
CA PRO A 135 -8.10 -16.50 8.88
C PRO A 135 -7.44 -17.89 8.85
N ASP A 136 -8.02 -18.83 8.11
CA ASP A 136 -7.52 -20.22 8.06
C ASP A 136 -6.17 -20.30 7.35
N ILE A 137 -6.02 -19.57 6.23
CA ILE A 137 -4.75 -19.52 5.48
C ILE A 137 -3.68 -18.84 6.34
N PHE A 138 -4.01 -17.70 6.95
CA PHE A 138 -3.05 -17.01 7.82
C PHE A 138 -2.63 -17.87 9.01
N ARG A 139 -3.55 -18.59 9.65
CA ARG A 139 -3.22 -19.47 10.78
C ARG A 139 -2.20 -20.54 10.37
N SER A 140 -2.39 -21.18 9.22
CA SER A 140 -1.43 -22.17 8.71
C SER A 140 -0.05 -21.57 8.46
N ILE A 141 0.03 -20.36 7.91
CA ILE A 141 1.30 -19.65 7.69
C ILE A 141 1.95 -19.28 9.03
N TYR A 142 1.16 -18.75 9.96
CA TYR A 142 1.64 -18.34 11.28
C TYR A 142 2.16 -19.53 12.09
N GLU A 143 1.47 -20.67 12.08
CA GLU A 143 1.93 -21.90 12.74
C GLU A 143 3.29 -22.35 12.17
N LYS A 144 3.43 -22.34 10.84
CA LYS A 144 4.69 -22.68 10.17
C LYS A 144 5.83 -21.74 10.56
N VAL A 145 5.58 -20.43 10.62
CA VAL A 145 6.58 -19.43 11.05
C VAL A 145 6.94 -19.63 12.52
N MET A 146 5.98 -19.96 13.38
CA MET A 146 6.25 -20.25 14.79
C MET A 146 7.08 -21.53 15.00
N GLU A 147 7.00 -22.49 14.09
CA GLU A 147 7.80 -23.73 14.15
C GLU A 147 9.25 -23.53 13.68
N HIS A 148 9.49 -22.58 12.76
CA HIS A 148 10.80 -22.36 12.12
C HIS A 148 11.48 -21.06 12.55
N ASP A 149 10.89 -20.36 13.53
CA ASP A 149 11.19 -18.98 13.92
C ASP A 149 10.99 -17.96 12.78
N PHE A 150 10.97 -16.67 13.14
CA PHE A 150 10.91 -15.59 12.15
C PHE A 150 12.21 -15.51 11.35
N ARG A 151 12.09 -15.45 10.02
CA ARG A 151 13.21 -15.37 9.08
C ARG A 151 13.04 -14.20 8.12
N ARG A 152 14.03 -13.98 7.26
CA ARG A 152 13.95 -13.01 6.16
C ARG A 152 13.23 -13.61 4.94
N ASP A 153 11.96 -13.94 5.10
CA ASP A 153 11.09 -14.47 4.04
C ASP A 153 9.67 -13.88 4.05
N ALA A 154 8.92 -14.09 2.95
CA ALA A 154 7.62 -13.45 2.74
C ALA A 154 6.59 -13.87 3.79
N GLU A 155 6.67 -15.11 4.29
CA GLU A 155 5.78 -15.65 5.32
C GLU A 155 5.98 -14.94 6.66
N SER A 156 7.24 -14.76 7.08
CA SER A 156 7.58 -14.00 8.29
C SER A 156 7.20 -12.53 8.14
N ALA A 157 7.45 -11.93 6.97
CA ALA A 157 7.06 -10.56 6.67
C ALA A 157 5.53 -10.36 6.71
N LEU A 158 4.75 -11.33 6.20
CA LEU A 158 3.29 -11.32 6.30
C LEU A 158 2.83 -11.33 7.75
N CYS A 159 3.40 -12.22 8.57
CA CYS A 159 3.09 -12.31 9.99
C CYS A 159 3.39 -10.99 10.70
N LEU A 160 4.57 -10.41 10.48
CA LEU A 160 4.95 -9.12 11.06
C LEU A 160 4.04 -7.97 10.60
N ALA A 161 3.61 -7.94 9.34
CA ALA A 161 2.66 -6.94 8.84
C ALA A 161 1.28 -7.06 9.52
N VAL A 162 0.80 -8.29 9.74
CA VAL A 162 -0.45 -8.55 10.46
C VAL A 162 -0.33 -8.16 11.93
N LEU A 163 0.79 -8.48 12.60
CA LEU A 163 1.04 -8.07 13.98
C LEU A 163 1.09 -6.53 14.12
N ALA A 164 1.71 -5.84 13.16
CA ALA A 164 1.75 -4.37 13.12
C ALA A 164 0.34 -3.78 13.04
N LEU A 165 -0.50 -4.30 12.14
CA LEU A 165 -1.89 -3.87 11.98
C LEU A 165 -2.75 -4.21 13.21
N GLY A 166 -2.52 -5.36 13.82
CA GLY A 166 -3.14 -5.77 15.08
C GLY A 166 -2.82 -4.78 16.20
N LYS A 167 -1.54 -4.44 16.37
CA LYS A 167 -1.10 -3.46 17.37
C LYS A 167 -1.71 -2.08 17.09
N PHE A 168 -1.71 -1.64 15.84
CA PHE A 168 -2.41 -0.42 15.44
C PHE A 168 -3.89 -0.42 15.85
N ALA A 169 -4.61 -1.51 15.60
CA ALA A 169 -6.03 -1.65 15.95
C ALA A 169 -6.30 -1.64 17.47
N THR A 170 -5.45 -2.31 18.26
CA THR A 170 -5.58 -2.30 19.73
C THR A 170 -5.40 -0.90 20.32
N ASN A 171 -4.52 -0.08 19.73
CA ASN A 171 -4.28 1.27 20.23
C ASN A 171 -5.35 2.27 19.79
N LEU A 172 -5.97 2.07 18.62
CA LEU A 172 -7.14 2.85 18.20
C LEU A 172 -8.34 2.67 19.14
N SER A 173 -8.53 1.46 19.70
CA SER A 173 -9.62 1.14 20.62
C SER A 173 -9.37 1.59 22.07
N SER A 174 -8.12 1.84 22.45
CA SER A 174 -7.70 2.21 23.82
C SER A 174 -7.73 3.72 24.11
N THR A 175 -8.57 4.48 23.40
CA THR A 175 -8.60 5.95 23.38
C THR A 175 -8.89 6.57 24.76
N GLY A 176 -7.82 6.89 25.49
CA GLY A 176 -7.85 7.63 26.75
C GLY A 176 -6.57 8.42 27.07
N ASN A 177 -5.40 8.02 26.56
CA ASN A 177 -4.13 8.68 26.89
C ASN A 177 -3.42 9.20 25.64
N THR A 178 -3.27 10.53 25.58
CA THR A 178 -2.64 11.31 24.50
C THR A 178 -1.12 11.40 24.66
N GLU A 179 -0.47 10.38 25.22
CA GLU A 179 0.99 10.37 25.38
C GLU A 179 1.61 9.41 24.35
N SER A 180 2.43 10.00 23.47
CA SER A 180 3.20 9.42 22.35
C SER A 180 2.47 8.51 21.35
N GLN A 181 1.63 9.11 20.50
CA GLN A 181 1.03 8.49 19.30
C GLN A 181 2.04 7.80 18.35
N ASP A 182 3.33 8.20 18.40
CA ASP A 182 4.41 7.62 17.58
C ASP A 182 4.97 6.30 18.11
N ASP A 183 4.90 6.00 19.42
CA ASP A 183 5.51 4.81 20.02
C ASP A 183 4.59 3.57 20.01
N LEU A 184 3.31 3.76 19.67
CA LEU A 184 2.26 2.75 19.85
C LEU A 184 1.65 2.25 18.55
N ASN A 185 2.11 2.67 17.38
CA ASN A 185 1.45 2.34 16.12
C ASN A 185 1.80 0.98 15.51
N GLY A 186 2.71 0.21 16.12
CA GLY A 186 3.18 -1.07 15.56
C GLY A 186 4.29 -0.91 14.51
N MET A 187 4.93 0.26 14.45
CA MET A 187 6.02 0.55 13.53
C MET A 187 7.21 -0.40 13.69
N GLU A 188 7.45 -0.92 14.89
CA GLU A 188 8.53 -1.88 15.18
C GLU A 188 8.32 -3.23 14.49
N TYR A 189 7.08 -3.68 14.30
CA TYR A 189 6.80 -4.87 13.49
C TYR A 189 6.79 -4.52 12.01
N PHE A 190 6.20 -3.37 11.66
CA PHE A 190 6.06 -2.94 10.27
C PHE A 190 7.41 -2.66 9.60
N SER A 191 8.40 -2.10 10.30
CA SER A 191 9.70 -1.79 9.72
C SER A 191 10.40 -3.05 9.21
N LEU A 192 10.40 -4.13 9.99
CA LEU A 192 10.98 -5.41 9.59
C LEU A 192 10.18 -6.04 8.45
N ALA A 193 8.85 -6.03 8.54
CA ALA A 193 7.98 -6.54 7.48
C ALA A 193 8.24 -5.84 6.14
N TYR A 194 8.33 -4.50 6.16
CA TYR A 194 8.57 -3.68 4.99
C TYR A 194 9.94 -3.94 4.39
N GLU A 195 10.99 -4.02 5.21
CA GLU A 195 12.34 -4.32 4.74
C GLU A 195 12.41 -5.66 4.03
N ILE A 196 11.91 -6.74 4.68
CA ILE A 196 11.91 -8.07 4.08
C ILE A 196 11.12 -8.05 2.77
N ALA A 197 9.90 -7.49 2.75
CA ALA A 197 9.05 -7.51 1.57
C ALA A 197 9.67 -6.75 0.37
N VAL A 198 10.32 -5.62 0.60
CA VAL A 198 10.96 -4.84 -0.48
C VAL A 198 12.23 -5.54 -0.99
N VAL A 199 13.06 -6.07 -0.08
CA VAL A 199 14.26 -6.83 -0.45
C VAL A 199 13.88 -8.08 -1.24
N GLU A 200 12.88 -8.82 -0.76
CA GLU A 200 12.40 -10.03 -1.42
C GLU A 200 11.73 -9.74 -2.75
N TRP A 201 10.96 -8.64 -2.87
CA TRP A 201 10.44 -8.21 -4.17
C TRP A 201 11.55 -7.90 -5.18
N GLY A 202 12.63 -7.24 -4.75
CA GLY A 202 13.78 -6.95 -5.62
C GLY A 202 14.60 -8.19 -5.99
N ALA A 203 14.68 -9.17 -5.10
CA ALA A 203 15.48 -10.39 -5.29
C ALA A 203 14.70 -11.55 -5.93
N SER A 204 13.38 -11.57 -5.79
CA SER A 204 12.53 -12.72 -6.11
C SER A 204 11.48 -12.38 -7.15
N LEU A 205 11.52 -13.14 -8.26
CA LEU A 205 10.44 -13.22 -9.24
C LEU A 205 9.50 -14.40 -8.90
N GLY A 206 9.26 -14.59 -7.61
CA GLY A 206 8.55 -15.73 -7.02
C GLY A 206 7.21 -16.04 -7.68
N ALA A 207 6.81 -17.32 -7.65
CA ALA A 207 5.52 -17.78 -8.17
C ALA A 207 4.39 -17.73 -7.13
N ASP A 208 4.72 -17.35 -5.89
CA ASP A 208 3.84 -17.46 -4.74
C ASP A 208 3.08 -16.15 -4.49
N VAL A 209 1.84 -16.27 -4.03
CA VAL A 209 0.92 -15.17 -3.73
C VAL A 209 1.18 -14.52 -2.36
N ILE A 210 2.03 -15.13 -1.53
CA ILE A 210 2.38 -14.61 -0.19
C ILE A 210 3.02 -13.23 -0.29
N LEU A 211 4.04 -13.04 -1.13
CA LEU A 211 4.71 -11.75 -1.27
C LEU A 211 3.76 -10.62 -1.72
N PRO A 212 2.94 -10.77 -2.77
CA PRO A 212 1.89 -9.81 -3.08
C PRO A 212 0.94 -9.53 -1.92
N SER A 213 0.53 -10.56 -1.18
CA SER A 213 -0.32 -10.40 0.00
C SER A 213 0.36 -9.56 1.07
N THR A 214 1.65 -9.81 1.37
CA THR A 214 2.45 -9.04 2.32
C THR A 214 2.54 -7.57 1.91
N LEU A 215 2.82 -7.29 0.63
CA LEU A 215 2.88 -5.93 0.09
C LEU A 215 1.54 -5.21 0.23
N VAL A 216 0.41 -5.91 -0.01
CA VAL A 216 -0.94 -5.35 0.19
C VAL A 216 -1.22 -5.03 1.66
N HIS A 217 -0.88 -5.93 2.59
CA HIS A 217 -1.03 -5.67 4.03
C HIS A 217 -0.15 -4.51 4.49
N GLY A 218 1.07 -4.41 3.96
CA GLY A 218 1.92 -3.26 4.19
C GLY A 218 1.34 -1.95 3.64
N ALA A 219 0.67 -1.99 2.50
CA ALA A 219 -0.03 -0.83 1.95
C ALA A 219 -1.21 -0.40 2.84
N ILE A 220 -1.98 -1.35 3.36
CA ILE A 220 -3.07 -1.08 4.30
C ILE A 220 -2.54 -0.40 5.57
N TYR A 221 -1.41 -0.87 6.10
CA TYR A 221 -0.76 -0.22 7.24
C TYR A 221 -0.36 1.23 6.95
N LEU A 222 0.29 1.48 5.81
CA LEU A 222 0.67 2.84 5.40
C LEU A 222 -0.53 3.74 5.13
N PHE A 223 -1.64 3.19 4.64
CA PHE A 223 -2.90 3.91 4.50
C PHE A 223 -3.41 4.40 5.87
N HIS A 224 -3.40 3.53 6.88
CA HIS A 224 -3.74 3.89 8.26
C HIS A 224 -2.77 4.93 8.86
N MET A 225 -1.50 4.94 8.45
CA MET A 225 -0.51 5.96 8.81
C MET A 225 -0.63 7.28 8.04
N ALA A 226 -1.65 7.45 7.20
CA ALA A 226 -1.81 8.59 6.31
C ALA A 226 -0.55 8.83 5.43
N ARG A 227 -0.04 7.74 4.83
CA ARG A 227 1.07 7.72 3.87
C ARG A 227 0.62 7.16 2.50
N PRO A 228 -0.33 7.82 1.82
CA PRO A 228 -0.98 7.28 0.63
C PRO A 228 -0.03 7.01 -0.54
N LEU A 229 1.01 7.85 -0.74
CA LEU A 229 1.95 7.66 -1.85
C LEU A 229 2.80 6.39 -1.67
N GLN A 230 3.22 6.11 -0.45
CA GLN A 230 4.01 4.93 -0.12
C GLN A 230 3.14 3.67 -0.12
N ALA A 231 1.91 3.77 0.40
CA ALA A 231 0.92 2.70 0.27
C ALA A 231 0.69 2.35 -1.20
N TRP A 232 0.52 3.36 -2.05
CA TRP A 232 0.35 3.18 -3.50
C TRP A 232 1.55 2.50 -4.15
N LYS A 233 2.78 2.87 -3.75
CA LYS A 233 4.00 2.18 -4.21
C LYS A 233 3.91 0.69 -3.90
N LEU A 234 3.58 0.29 -2.67
CA LEU A 234 3.46 -1.14 -2.32
C LEU A 234 2.35 -1.86 -3.12
N VAL A 235 1.20 -1.22 -3.35
CA VAL A 235 0.14 -1.78 -4.22
C VAL A 235 0.65 -2.00 -5.65
N THR A 236 1.46 -1.06 -6.16
CA THR A 236 2.09 -1.17 -7.48
C THR A 236 3.01 -2.38 -7.56
N LEU A 237 3.89 -2.53 -6.56
CA LEU A 237 4.81 -3.67 -6.47
C LEU A 237 4.03 -5.00 -6.42
N ALA A 238 2.97 -5.06 -5.61
CA ALA A 238 2.09 -6.22 -5.50
C ALA A 238 1.42 -6.56 -6.84
N SER A 239 0.88 -5.55 -7.52
CA SER A 239 0.22 -5.70 -8.83
C SER A 239 1.20 -6.23 -9.88
N SER A 240 2.39 -5.65 -9.99
CA SER A 240 3.42 -6.11 -10.93
C SER A 240 3.82 -7.57 -10.65
N ASN A 241 3.94 -7.93 -9.37
CA ASN A 241 4.26 -9.31 -8.97
C ASN A 241 3.14 -10.29 -9.36
N LEU A 242 1.87 -9.95 -9.11
CA LEU A 242 0.73 -10.77 -9.54
C LEU A 242 0.62 -10.92 -11.06
N GLN A 243 0.89 -9.85 -11.81
CA GLN A 243 0.91 -9.91 -13.28
C GLN A 243 1.97 -10.89 -13.79
N LEU A 244 3.14 -10.92 -13.15
CA LEU A 244 4.20 -11.87 -13.47
C LEU A 244 3.79 -13.32 -13.17
N ILE A 245 3.21 -13.56 -11.99
CA ILE A 245 2.70 -14.89 -11.60
C ILE A 245 1.69 -15.39 -12.65
N LYS A 246 0.74 -14.53 -13.05
CA LYS A 246 -0.27 -14.84 -14.06
C LYS A 246 0.34 -15.09 -15.45
N ALA A 247 1.31 -14.27 -15.87
CA ALA A 247 1.97 -14.46 -17.16
C ALA A 247 2.68 -15.83 -17.22
N ARG A 248 3.32 -16.24 -16.12
CA ARG A 248 3.98 -17.55 -16.00
C ARG A 248 2.99 -18.70 -16.02
N SER A 249 1.84 -18.60 -15.35
CA SER A 249 0.83 -19.66 -15.37
C SER A 249 0.27 -19.89 -16.78
N VAL A 250 0.08 -18.81 -17.55
CA VAL A 250 -0.35 -18.89 -18.96
C VAL A 250 0.70 -19.57 -19.83
N ILE A 251 1.98 -19.18 -19.70
CA ILE A 251 3.08 -19.80 -20.45
C ILE A 251 3.20 -21.30 -20.11
N SER A 252 3.15 -21.65 -18.83
CA SER A 252 3.20 -23.05 -18.39
C SER A 252 2.04 -23.86 -18.97
N ALA A 253 0.82 -23.33 -19.02
CA ALA A 253 -0.33 -24.03 -19.60
C ALA A 253 -0.18 -24.25 -21.11
N SER A 254 0.43 -23.30 -21.83
CA SER A 254 0.62 -23.37 -23.29
C SER A 254 1.69 -24.37 -23.74
N HIS A 255 2.63 -24.74 -22.87
CA HIS A 255 3.69 -25.70 -23.18
C HIS A 255 3.27 -27.18 -23.01
N PHE A 256 2.10 -27.44 -22.43
CA PHE A 256 1.55 -28.79 -22.22
C PHE A 256 0.33 -29.10 -23.11
N SER A 257 0.03 -28.26 -24.11
CA SER A 257 -0.99 -28.50 -25.16
C SER A 257 -0.32 -28.71 -26.52
#